data_AF-A0A1K1N3D7-F1
#
_entry.id   AF-A0A1K1N3D7-F1
#
_cell.length_a   1.000
_cell.length_b   1.000
_cell.length_c   1.000
_cell.angle_alpha   90.00
_cell.angle_beta   90.00
_cell.angle_gamma   90.00
#
_symmetry.space_group_name_H-M   'P 1'
#
loop_
_entity.id
_entity.type
_entity.pdbx_description
1 polymer ?
#
loop_
_entity_poly.entity_id
_entity_poly.type
_entity_poly.pdbx_seq_one_letter_code
_entity_poly.pdbx_strand_id
1 'polypeptide(L)'
;MRHFAAALLAAVIAVSALCGCADRSANNVSKATSAESVKEKAKTPVVEETDFMACFLGGGETNYLGLTLDEFNSLTGNIYNEENAVEYDLDFGQLTYSLGDLDSIFCGRAKFDKAYPVTCIISIKDNKVKEIFYHIGDDDSQGDPGAVCKVIADCLAENLPEDYNGEYDYPVGGADSARFANSVDGYVFSVCHSNVGGSDYPVTFSLESYKDKYGMK
;
A
#
# COMPACT_ATOMS: atom_id res chain seq x y z
N MET A 1 -0.84 -33.34 -22.01
CA MET A 1 -2.28 -33.58 -22.23
C MET A 1 -3.05 -32.46 -21.57
N ARG A 2 -3.89 -31.74 -22.35
CA ARG A 2 -5.10 -30.97 -21.97
C ARG A 2 -4.90 -29.85 -20.92
N HIS A 3 -4.75 -28.59 -21.33
CA HIS A 3 -5.79 -27.57 -21.61
C HIS A 3 -6.32 -26.85 -20.37
N PHE A 4 -6.09 -25.53 -20.28
CA PHE A 4 -7.00 -24.40 -19.96
C PHE A 4 -6.15 -23.11 -20.11
N ALA A 5 -6.19 -22.33 -21.19
CA ALA A 5 -7.20 -21.39 -21.68
C ALA A 5 -7.41 -20.13 -20.81
N ALA A 6 -6.92 -18.99 -21.34
CA ALA A 6 -7.49 -17.63 -21.35
C ALA A 6 -7.71 -16.90 -20.00
N ALA A 7 -7.60 -15.57 -19.87
CA ALA A 7 -7.83 -14.52 -20.84
C ALA A 7 -7.04 -13.23 -20.55
N LEU A 8 -6.64 -12.58 -21.64
CA LEU A 8 -6.13 -11.22 -21.73
C LEU A 8 -7.29 -10.24 -21.49
N LEU A 9 -7.16 -9.28 -20.57
CA LEU A 9 -8.08 -8.15 -20.48
C LEU A 9 -7.35 -6.87 -20.89
N ALA A 10 -7.46 -6.54 -22.18
CA ALA A 10 -7.13 -5.21 -22.69
C ALA A 10 -8.36 -4.31 -22.53
N ALA A 11 -8.24 -3.24 -21.75
CA ALA A 11 -9.27 -2.22 -21.64
C ALA A 11 -9.24 -1.34 -22.91
N VAL A 12 -10.28 -1.45 -23.74
CA VAL A 12 -10.53 -0.50 -24.85
C VAL A 12 -11.47 0.57 -24.32
N ILE A 13 -10.93 1.77 -24.09
CA ILE A 13 -11.72 2.99 -23.89
C ILE A 13 -12.13 3.48 -25.28
N ALA A 14 -13.40 3.31 -25.63
CA ALA A 14 -13.99 3.97 -26.79
C ALA A 14 -15.01 5.01 -26.29
N VAL A 15 -14.61 6.27 -26.45
CA VAL A 15 -15.45 7.47 -26.30
C VAL A 15 -16.53 7.47 -27.37
N SER A 16 -17.78 7.72 -27.00
CA SER A 16 -18.80 8.17 -27.95
C SER A 16 -19.61 9.32 -27.36
N ALA A 17 -19.34 10.50 -27.91
CA ALA A 17 -20.08 11.72 -27.71
C ALA A 17 -21.48 11.66 -28.34
N LEU A 18 -22.35 12.53 -27.81
CA LEU A 18 -23.68 12.89 -28.28
C LEU A 18 -23.78 13.10 -29.80
N CYS A 19 -24.87 12.60 -30.41
CA CYS A 19 -25.93 13.41 -31.06
C CYS A 19 -26.88 12.51 -31.89
N GLY A 20 -28.19 12.84 -31.85
CA GLY A 20 -29.05 12.68 -33.03
C GLY A 20 -30.28 11.76 -32.93
N CYS A 21 -31.40 12.35 -32.50
CA CYS A 21 -32.79 12.21 -32.99
C CYS A 21 -33.29 10.89 -33.62
N ALA A 22 -34.38 10.31 -33.06
CA ALA A 22 -35.72 10.29 -33.67
C ALA A 22 -36.70 9.34 -32.95
N ASP A 23 -37.94 9.81 -32.82
CA ASP A 23 -39.14 9.13 -32.32
C ASP A 23 -39.50 7.82 -33.05
N ARG A 24 -40.03 6.82 -32.32
CA ARG A 24 -41.47 6.42 -32.29
C ARG A 24 -41.66 5.00 -31.73
N SER A 25 -42.40 4.95 -30.61
CA SER A 25 -43.55 4.07 -30.34
C SER A 25 -43.52 2.60 -30.81
N ALA A 26 -43.46 1.65 -29.87
CA ALA A 26 -44.56 0.70 -29.60
C ALA A 26 -44.15 -0.33 -28.53
N ASN A 27 -45.08 -0.53 -27.58
CA ASN A 27 -45.03 -1.49 -26.49
C ASN A 27 -44.61 -2.91 -26.91
N ASN A 28 -43.73 -3.53 -26.13
CA ASN A 28 -44.00 -4.88 -25.66
C ASN A 28 -43.31 -5.15 -24.32
N VAL A 29 -44.15 -5.44 -23.33
CA VAL A 29 -43.77 -5.89 -21.99
C VAL A 29 -43.14 -7.27 -22.13
N SER A 30 -41.86 -7.38 -21.83
CA SER A 30 -41.23 -8.64 -21.44
C SER A 30 -40.33 -8.32 -20.27
N LYS A 31 -40.87 -8.64 -19.08
CA LYS A 31 -40.20 -8.52 -17.79
C LYS A 31 -39.03 -9.52 -17.79
N ALA A 32 -37.90 -9.08 -18.33
CA ALA A 32 -36.63 -9.77 -18.16
C ALA A 32 -36.17 -9.48 -16.74
N THR A 33 -36.42 -10.44 -15.85
CA THR A 33 -35.77 -10.52 -14.55
C THR A 33 -34.27 -10.71 -14.82
N SER A 34 -33.54 -9.61 -14.91
CA SER A 34 -32.08 -9.62 -14.84
C SER A 34 -31.73 -10.01 -13.42
N ALA A 35 -31.54 -11.31 -13.21
CA ALA A 35 -30.80 -11.78 -12.05
C ALA A 35 -29.35 -11.30 -12.24
N GLU A 36 -29.05 -10.12 -11.71
CA GLU A 36 -27.69 -9.77 -11.33
C GLU A 36 -27.28 -10.80 -10.29
N SER A 37 -26.59 -11.85 -10.74
CA SER A 37 -25.72 -12.61 -9.86
C SER A 37 -24.62 -11.66 -9.43
N VAL A 38 -24.84 -11.02 -8.28
CA VAL A 38 -23.78 -10.41 -7.48
C VAL A 38 -22.75 -11.52 -7.30
N LYS A 39 -21.68 -11.50 -8.10
CA LYS A 39 -20.48 -12.27 -7.82
C LYS A 39 -19.97 -11.69 -6.51
N GLU A 40 -20.26 -12.40 -5.43
CA GLU A 40 -19.68 -12.15 -4.12
C GLU A 40 -18.17 -12.05 -4.33
N LYS A 41 -17.64 -10.82 -4.21
CA LYS A 41 -16.20 -10.54 -4.36
C LYS A 41 -15.53 -11.44 -3.33
N ALA A 42 -14.72 -12.39 -3.80
CA ALA A 42 -14.01 -13.29 -2.89
C ALA A 42 -13.31 -12.43 -1.83
N LYS A 43 -13.56 -12.73 -0.55
CA LYS A 43 -13.05 -11.93 0.56
C LYS A 43 -11.53 -11.93 0.47
N THR A 44 -10.94 -10.77 0.22
CA THR A 44 -9.49 -10.59 0.24
C THR A 44 -8.96 -11.07 1.60
N PRO A 45 -7.94 -11.93 1.64
CA PRO A 45 -7.31 -12.31 2.89
C PRO A 45 -6.82 -11.06 3.62
N VAL A 46 -7.16 -10.96 4.91
CA VAL A 46 -6.70 -9.89 5.79
C VAL A 46 -5.70 -10.50 6.75
N VAL A 47 -4.52 -9.89 6.85
CA VAL A 47 -3.47 -10.32 7.78
C VAL A 47 -3.33 -9.35 8.94
N GLU A 48 -2.83 -9.85 10.07
CA GLU A 48 -2.49 -9.01 11.21
C GLU A 48 -1.25 -8.15 10.90
N GLU A 49 -1.25 -6.90 11.35
CA GLU A 49 -0.10 -6.02 11.21
C GLU A 49 1.10 -6.60 11.98
N THR A 50 2.26 -6.69 11.32
CA THR A 50 3.54 -6.91 11.98
C THR A 50 4.19 -5.57 12.27
N ASP A 51 4.82 -5.46 13.44
CA ASP A 51 5.52 -4.26 13.85
C ASP A 51 6.89 -4.13 13.18
N PHE A 52 6.90 -3.81 11.88
CA PHE A 52 8.14 -3.60 11.12
C PHE A 52 8.98 -2.43 11.64
N MET A 53 8.37 -1.54 12.45
CA MET A 53 9.00 -0.35 13.02
C MET A 53 9.56 -0.56 14.42
N ALA A 54 9.33 -1.72 15.06
CA ALA A 54 9.70 -1.96 16.45
C ALA A 54 11.18 -1.67 16.74
N CYS A 55 12.10 -2.11 15.88
CA CYS A 55 13.54 -1.91 16.09
C CYS A 55 14.01 -0.46 15.93
N PHE A 56 13.23 0.38 15.25
CA PHE A 56 13.54 1.80 15.05
C PHE A 56 12.90 2.70 16.11
N LEU A 57 11.73 2.31 16.62
CA LEU A 57 10.93 3.12 17.55
C LEU A 57 10.99 2.60 19.00
N GLY A 58 12.06 1.87 19.36
CA GLY A 58 12.33 1.42 20.72
C GLY A 58 11.47 0.26 21.25
N GLY A 59 10.78 -0.47 20.36
CA GLY A 59 9.84 -1.55 20.69
C GLY A 59 10.34 -2.99 20.45
N GLY A 60 11.50 -3.21 19.85
CA GLY A 60 12.03 -4.54 19.54
C GLY A 60 13.45 -4.53 18.99
N GLU A 61 13.97 -5.70 18.61
CA GLU A 61 15.34 -5.85 18.05
C GLU A 61 15.35 -6.32 16.59
N THR A 62 14.23 -6.85 16.09
CA THR A 62 14.17 -7.43 14.75
C THR A 62 14.14 -6.35 13.68
N ASN A 63 15.15 -6.36 12.81
CA ASN A 63 15.16 -5.61 11.58
C ASN A 63 14.83 -6.54 10.41
N TYR A 64 13.73 -6.25 9.73
CA TYR A 64 13.23 -7.09 8.64
C TYR A 64 13.90 -6.80 7.29
N LEU A 65 14.58 -5.66 7.15
CA LEU A 65 15.29 -5.32 5.93
C LEU A 65 16.57 -6.15 5.78
N GLY A 66 16.82 -6.64 4.57
CA GLY A 66 17.97 -7.46 4.23
C GLY A 66 17.83 -8.95 4.55
N LEU A 67 16.76 -9.34 5.26
CA LEU A 67 16.40 -10.75 5.46
C LEU A 67 16.05 -11.41 4.13
N THR A 68 16.36 -12.68 4.00
CA THR A 68 15.80 -13.51 2.95
C THR A 68 14.30 -13.71 3.15
N LEU A 69 13.59 -14.08 2.08
CA LEU A 69 12.15 -14.35 2.17
C LEU A 69 11.82 -15.46 3.19
N ASP A 70 12.64 -16.51 3.26
CA ASP A 70 12.46 -17.60 4.23
C ASP A 70 12.63 -17.12 5.68
N GLU A 71 13.65 -16.30 5.95
CA GLU A 71 13.88 -15.70 7.27
C GLU A 71 12.75 -14.75 7.66
N PHE A 72 12.33 -13.90 6.72
CA PHE A 72 11.21 -12.98 6.88
C PHE A 72 9.90 -13.73 7.21
N ASN A 73 9.57 -14.77 6.45
CA ASN A 73 8.38 -15.59 6.70
C ASN A 73 8.45 -16.29 8.04
N SER A 74 9.61 -16.86 8.40
CA SER A 74 9.78 -17.48 9.71
C SER A 74 9.59 -16.50 10.86
N LEU A 75 10.11 -15.27 10.75
CA LEU A 75 10.02 -14.25 11.81
C LEU A 75 8.63 -13.61 11.91
N THR A 76 7.86 -13.63 10.84
CA THR A 76 6.46 -13.16 10.81
C THR A 76 5.44 -14.27 11.07
N GLY A 77 5.89 -15.46 11.48
CA GLY A 77 4.99 -16.59 11.74
C GLY A 77 4.25 -17.12 10.50
N ASN A 78 4.84 -16.92 9.31
CA ASN A 78 4.26 -17.23 8.00
C ASN A 78 2.99 -16.45 7.66
N ILE A 79 2.78 -15.29 8.30
CA ILE A 79 1.63 -14.43 8.00
C ILE A 79 1.77 -13.84 6.59
N TYR A 80 2.98 -13.45 6.17
CA TYR A 80 3.26 -12.81 4.88
C TYR A 80 3.72 -13.84 3.82
N ASN A 81 2.88 -14.83 3.53
CA ASN A 81 3.15 -15.89 2.53
C ASN A 81 2.30 -15.71 1.25
N GLU A 82 2.42 -16.62 0.28
CA GLU A 82 1.63 -16.58 -0.97
C GLU A 82 0.13 -16.77 -0.73
N GLU A 83 -0.26 -17.62 0.23
CA GLU A 83 -1.66 -17.94 0.52
C GLU A 83 -2.46 -16.76 1.08
N ASN A 84 -1.79 -15.87 1.81
CA ASN A 84 -2.37 -14.70 2.44
C ASN A 84 -2.20 -13.41 1.61
N ALA A 85 -1.50 -13.48 0.49
CA ALA A 85 -1.24 -12.31 -0.35
C ALA A 85 -2.48 -11.91 -1.17
N VAL A 86 -2.65 -10.61 -1.36
CA VAL A 86 -3.53 -10.05 -2.39
C VAL A 86 -2.89 -10.21 -3.76
N GLU A 87 -1.57 -10.00 -3.82
CA GLU A 87 -0.74 -10.18 -5.00
C GLU A 87 0.62 -10.70 -4.56
N TYR A 88 1.11 -11.74 -5.24
CA TYR A 88 2.38 -12.38 -4.93
C TYR A 88 3.18 -12.51 -6.22
N ASP A 89 3.99 -11.49 -6.50
CA ASP A 89 4.75 -11.38 -7.74
C ASP A 89 6.25 -11.30 -7.47
N LEU A 90 6.91 -12.45 -7.47
CA LEU A 90 8.36 -12.53 -7.29
C LEU A 90 9.14 -12.09 -8.53
N ASP A 91 8.53 -12.07 -9.72
CA ASP A 91 9.19 -11.63 -10.95
C ASP A 91 9.37 -10.11 -10.95
N PHE A 92 8.39 -9.39 -10.40
CA PHE A 92 8.48 -7.95 -10.13
C PHE A 92 9.01 -7.62 -8.73
N GLY A 93 9.23 -8.63 -7.89
CA GLY A 93 9.78 -8.47 -6.56
C GLY A 93 8.83 -7.73 -5.61
N GLN A 94 7.53 -7.99 -5.70
CA GLN A 94 6.50 -7.30 -4.93
C GLN A 94 5.51 -8.30 -4.33
N LEU A 95 5.32 -8.21 -3.01
CA LEU A 95 4.35 -9.00 -2.27
C LEU A 95 3.38 -8.04 -1.57
N THR A 96 2.09 -8.13 -1.89
CA THR A 96 1.05 -7.19 -1.45
C THR A 96 0.06 -7.88 -0.53
N TYR A 97 -0.20 -7.27 0.63
CA TYR A 97 -1.05 -7.81 1.69
C TYR A 97 -2.07 -6.77 2.16
N SER A 98 -3.32 -7.18 2.37
CA SER A 98 -4.32 -6.32 3.00
C SER A 98 -4.23 -6.46 4.52
N LEU A 99 -4.12 -5.35 5.23
CA LEU A 99 -4.25 -5.30 6.69
C LEU A 99 -5.69 -4.98 7.12
N GLY A 100 -6.61 -4.82 6.16
CA GLY A 100 -7.98 -4.38 6.40
C GLY A 100 -8.07 -2.91 6.77
N ASP A 101 -9.17 -2.54 7.45
CA ASP A 101 -9.39 -1.18 7.92
C ASP A 101 -8.72 -0.99 9.29
N LEU A 102 -7.70 -0.14 9.35
CA LEU A 102 -6.94 0.16 10.57
C LEU A 102 -7.10 1.63 10.97
N ASP A 103 -7.34 1.88 12.26
CA ASP A 103 -7.33 3.23 12.84
C ASP A 103 -5.93 3.68 13.29
N SER A 104 -4.93 2.84 13.07
CA SER A 104 -3.53 3.09 13.42
C SER A 104 -2.58 2.17 12.65
N ILE A 105 -1.32 2.60 12.52
CA ILE A 105 -0.22 1.75 12.05
C ILE A 105 0.92 1.70 13.09
N PHE A 106 1.93 0.89 12.80
CA PHE A 106 3.07 0.63 13.68
C PHE A 106 2.61 0.04 15.01
N CYS A 107 1.64 -0.88 14.93
CA CYS A 107 1.00 -1.55 16.06
C CYS A 107 0.45 -0.55 17.09
N GLY A 108 -0.22 0.50 16.60
CA GLY A 108 -0.94 1.46 17.42
C GLY A 108 -0.19 2.75 17.77
N ARG A 109 1.06 2.93 17.33
CA ARG A 109 1.84 4.14 17.66
C ARG A 109 1.39 5.36 16.86
N ALA A 110 1.14 5.19 15.56
CA ALA A 110 0.63 6.24 14.70
C ALA A 110 -0.88 6.10 14.58
N LYS A 111 -1.64 6.83 15.41
CA LYS A 111 -3.10 6.71 15.50
C LYS A 111 -3.83 7.78 14.71
N PHE A 112 -4.75 7.36 13.85
CA PHE A 112 -5.54 8.22 12.99
C PHE A 112 -6.88 8.62 13.64
N ASP A 113 -7.60 9.52 12.99
CA ASP A 113 -8.92 10.00 13.42
C ASP A 113 -10.04 8.96 13.21
N LYS A 114 -9.80 8.01 12.31
CA LYS A 114 -10.70 6.90 11.94
C LYS A 114 -9.93 5.77 11.29
N ALA A 115 -10.64 4.68 10.99
CA ALA A 115 -10.07 3.56 10.25
C ALA A 115 -9.96 3.88 8.75
N TYR A 116 -8.82 3.49 8.16
CA TYR A 116 -8.55 3.56 6.72
C TYR A 116 -8.19 2.17 6.22
N PRO A 117 -8.53 1.80 4.97
CA PRO A 117 -8.00 0.59 4.36
C PRO A 117 -6.48 0.72 4.27
N VAL A 118 -5.76 -0.31 4.74
CA VAL A 118 -4.30 -0.35 4.73
C VAL A 118 -3.81 -1.55 3.95
N THR A 119 -2.89 -1.29 3.02
CA THR A 119 -2.16 -2.32 2.28
C THR A 119 -0.70 -2.25 2.67
N CYS A 120 -0.14 -3.38 3.09
CA CYS A 120 1.30 -3.54 3.33
C CYS A 120 1.93 -4.21 2.12
N ILE A 121 3.04 -3.66 1.66
CA ILE A 121 3.75 -4.16 0.50
C ILE A 121 5.22 -4.35 0.84
N ILE A 122 5.72 -5.54 0.51
CA ILE A 122 7.09 -5.96 0.75
C ILE A 122 7.80 -6.05 -0.61
N SER A 123 8.83 -5.24 -0.80
CA SER A 123 9.69 -5.33 -1.98
C SER A 123 10.83 -6.31 -1.74
N ILE A 124 10.99 -7.26 -2.65
CA ILE A 124 12.04 -8.27 -2.66
C ILE A 124 12.97 -8.03 -3.84
N LYS A 125 14.27 -7.93 -3.57
CA LYS A 125 15.31 -7.88 -4.61
C LYS A 125 16.52 -8.68 -4.17
N ASP A 126 17.13 -9.40 -5.10
CA ASP A 126 18.26 -10.28 -4.83
C ASP A 126 17.94 -11.29 -3.70
N ASN A 127 16.69 -11.79 -3.69
CA ASN A 127 16.13 -12.67 -2.66
C ASN A 127 16.14 -12.09 -1.24
N LYS A 128 16.09 -10.76 -1.10
CA LYS A 128 16.09 -10.07 0.19
C LYS A 128 15.01 -9.00 0.25
N VAL A 129 14.43 -8.82 1.43
CA VAL A 129 13.54 -7.69 1.71
C VAL A 129 14.33 -6.38 1.58
N LYS A 130 13.85 -5.47 0.74
CA LYS A 130 14.50 -4.18 0.46
C LYS A 130 13.74 -3.00 1.01
N GLU A 131 12.43 -3.03 0.81
CA GLU A 131 11.53 -1.95 1.20
C GLU A 131 10.27 -2.56 1.79
N ILE A 132 9.76 -1.90 2.81
CA ILE A 132 8.45 -2.16 3.39
C ILE A 132 7.67 -0.86 3.26
N PHE A 133 6.50 -0.91 2.64
CA PHE A 133 5.65 0.26 2.49
C PHE A 133 4.19 -0.01 2.80
N TYR A 134 3.52 1.02 3.25
CA TYR A 134 2.11 1.02 3.58
C TYR A 134 1.41 2.01 2.66
N HIS A 135 0.37 1.56 1.96
CA HIS A 135 -0.62 2.44 1.36
C HIS A 135 -1.80 2.56 2.32
N ILE A 136 -2.15 3.80 2.67
CA ILE A 136 -3.14 4.12 3.69
C ILE A 136 -4.23 4.98 3.04
N GLY A 137 -5.44 4.45 3.07
CA GLY A 137 -6.57 5.01 2.33
C GLY A 137 -6.58 4.62 0.85
N ASP A 138 -7.70 4.90 0.21
CA ASP A 138 -7.98 4.70 -1.21
C ASP A 138 -8.90 5.83 -1.72
N ASP A 139 -9.28 5.79 -2.99
CA ASP A 139 -10.12 6.83 -3.62
C ASP A 139 -11.49 7.02 -2.93
N ASP A 140 -11.99 5.99 -2.27
CA ASP A 140 -13.28 6.01 -1.56
C ASP A 140 -13.14 6.49 -0.10
N SER A 141 -11.91 6.51 0.41
CA SER A 141 -11.60 6.95 1.76
C SER A 141 -11.93 8.43 1.93
N GLN A 142 -12.94 8.70 2.75
CA GLN A 142 -13.18 10.04 3.25
C GLN A 142 -12.06 10.33 4.26
N GLY A 143 -11.35 11.47 4.19
CA GLY A 143 -10.23 11.79 5.10
C GLY A 143 -9.39 12.97 4.61
N ASP A 144 -8.48 13.44 5.45
CA ASP A 144 -7.45 14.40 5.07
C ASP A 144 -6.10 13.68 4.95
N PRO A 145 -5.56 13.49 3.73
CA PRO A 145 -4.26 12.82 3.53
C PRO A 145 -3.12 13.55 4.25
N GLY A 146 -3.18 14.88 4.31
CA GLY A 146 -2.18 15.69 5.02
C GLY A 146 -2.22 15.43 6.52
N ALA A 147 -3.41 15.28 7.11
CA ALA A 147 -3.56 14.90 8.51
C ALA A 147 -2.97 13.50 8.79
N VAL A 148 -3.21 12.53 7.91
CA VAL A 148 -2.62 11.18 8.02
C VAL A 148 -1.09 11.24 7.91
N CYS A 149 -0.55 11.98 6.92
CA CYS A 149 0.89 12.17 6.78
C CYS A 149 1.49 12.79 8.05
N LYS A 150 0.84 13.82 8.59
CA LYS A 150 1.28 14.50 9.81
C LYS A 150 1.33 13.57 11.01
N VAL A 151 0.31 12.72 11.22
CA VAL A 151 0.31 11.73 12.31
C VAL A 151 1.53 10.81 12.22
N ILE A 152 1.84 10.31 11.02
CA ILE A 152 2.97 9.40 10.82
C ILE A 152 4.30 10.15 11.02
N ALA A 153 4.41 11.35 10.46
CA ALA A 153 5.61 12.18 10.58
C ALA A 153 5.90 12.59 12.04
N ASP A 154 4.88 12.96 12.80
CA ASP A 154 5.00 13.28 14.23
C ASP A 154 5.44 12.03 15.02
N CYS A 155 4.82 10.87 14.75
CA CYS A 155 5.21 9.60 15.37
C CYS A 155 6.69 9.27 15.11
N LEU A 156 7.18 9.48 13.88
CA LEU A 156 8.59 9.26 13.54
C LEU A 156 9.50 10.27 14.26
N ALA A 157 9.15 11.55 14.22
CA ALA A 157 9.95 12.62 14.84
C ALA A 157 10.11 12.45 16.36
N GLU A 158 9.07 11.94 17.04
CA GLU A 158 9.08 11.75 18.50
C GLU A 158 9.84 10.49 18.95
N ASN A 159 9.93 9.47 18.10
CA ASN A 159 10.36 8.14 18.52
C ASN A 159 11.63 7.63 17.81
N LEU A 160 12.04 8.25 16.70
CA LEU A 160 13.31 7.90 16.06
C LEU A 160 14.52 8.35 16.92
N PRO A 161 15.66 7.65 16.81
CA PRO A 161 16.90 8.09 17.44
C PRO A 161 17.32 9.51 16.99
N GLU A 162 17.99 10.24 17.90
CA GLU A 162 18.34 11.66 17.70
C GLU A 162 19.23 11.94 16.47
N ASP A 163 19.89 10.93 15.91
CA ASP A 163 20.73 11.09 14.73
C ASP A 163 19.94 11.11 13.41
N TYR A 164 18.63 10.81 13.43
CA TYR A 164 17.75 10.95 12.28
C TYR A 164 17.32 12.40 12.07
N ASN A 165 17.64 12.93 10.89
CA ASN A 165 17.24 14.27 10.49
C ASN A 165 15.91 14.20 9.71
N GLY A 166 14.92 14.95 10.19
CA GLY A 166 13.63 15.12 9.51
C GLY A 166 13.65 16.26 8.48
N GLU A 167 13.14 15.99 7.28
CA GLU A 167 12.82 16.95 6.23
C GLU A 167 11.31 16.95 6.04
N TYR A 168 10.66 18.08 6.24
CA TYR A 168 9.20 18.27 6.07
C TYR A 168 8.90 19.01 4.77
N ASP A 169 7.68 18.85 4.26
CA ASP A 169 7.28 19.26 2.91
C ASP A 169 8.24 18.70 1.87
N TYR A 170 8.57 17.41 2.02
CA TYR A 170 9.55 16.72 1.20
C TYR A 170 9.16 16.85 -0.30
N PRO A 171 9.98 17.49 -1.15
CA PRO A 171 9.52 17.94 -2.48
C PRO A 171 9.00 16.83 -3.40
N VAL A 172 9.47 15.60 -3.22
CA VAL A 172 9.01 14.44 -4.01
C VAL A 172 7.64 13.94 -3.53
N GLY A 173 7.33 14.12 -2.24
CA GLY A 173 6.13 13.64 -1.59
C GLY A 173 4.98 14.64 -1.50
N GLY A 174 5.18 15.91 -1.90
CA GLY A 174 4.16 16.96 -1.82
C GLY A 174 4.18 17.76 -0.51
N ALA A 175 3.23 18.68 -0.35
CA ALA A 175 3.01 19.37 0.94
C ALA A 175 2.70 18.35 2.04
N ASP A 176 2.98 18.62 3.31
CA ASP A 176 2.70 17.72 4.46
C ASP A 176 3.44 16.37 4.44
N SER A 177 4.22 16.08 3.40
CA SER A 177 5.08 14.91 3.32
C SER A 177 6.34 15.10 4.18
N ALA A 178 6.95 14.00 4.60
CA ALA A 178 8.15 14.04 5.41
C ALA A 178 9.13 12.92 5.05
N ARG A 179 10.42 13.15 5.31
CA ARG A 179 11.46 12.14 5.18
C ARG A 179 12.42 12.21 6.37
N PHE A 180 12.78 11.07 6.94
CA PHE A 180 13.75 10.97 8.04
C PHE A 180 14.93 10.06 7.64
N ALA A 181 16.17 10.50 7.86
CA ALA A 181 17.38 9.72 7.58
C ALA A 181 18.58 10.16 8.45
N ASN A 182 19.48 9.23 8.84
CA ASN A 182 20.62 9.52 9.72
C ASN A 182 22.03 9.35 9.09
N SER A 183 22.24 8.44 8.13
CA SER A 183 23.55 8.25 7.48
C SER A 183 23.49 7.33 6.26
N VAL A 184 24.62 7.18 5.54
CA VAL A 184 24.75 6.26 4.39
C VAL A 184 24.57 4.78 4.74
N ASP A 185 24.82 4.41 5.99
CA ASP A 185 24.65 3.04 6.49
C ASP A 185 23.33 2.86 7.27
N GLY A 186 22.50 3.90 7.32
CA GLY A 186 21.23 3.90 8.03
C GLY A 186 20.02 3.60 7.16
N TYR A 187 18.87 4.11 7.59
CA TYR A 187 17.57 3.90 6.95
C TYR A 187 16.95 5.21 6.51
N VAL A 188 16.01 5.11 5.59
CA VAL A 188 15.21 6.22 5.10
C VAL A 188 13.76 5.90 5.33
N PHE A 189 13.10 6.74 6.11
CA PHE A 189 11.66 6.72 6.33
C PHE A 189 11.05 7.82 5.47
N SER A 190 10.07 7.51 4.63
CA SER A 190 9.38 8.48 3.78
C SER A 190 7.88 8.41 4.05
N VAL A 191 7.22 9.56 4.18
CA VAL A 191 5.77 9.70 4.29
C VAL A 191 5.36 10.67 3.19
N CYS A 192 4.56 10.22 2.23
CA CYS A 192 4.22 11.00 1.04
C CYS A 192 2.72 10.93 0.75
N HIS A 193 2.16 12.01 0.22
CA HIS A 193 0.88 11.96 -0.48
C HIS A 193 1.01 12.77 -1.77
N SER A 194 0.95 12.08 -2.91
CA SER A 194 1.11 12.71 -4.21
C SER A 194 -0.09 12.43 -5.07
N ASN A 195 -0.74 13.50 -5.56
CA ASN A 195 -1.83 13.44 -6.53
C ASN A 195 -1.30 13.06 -7.93
N VAL A 196 -0.74 11.87 -8.09
CA VAL A 196 -0.35 11.37 -9.42
C VAL A 196 -1.55 10.66 -10.03
N GLY A 197 -2.34 11.39 -10.82
CA GLY A 197 -3.43 10.82 -11.61
C GLY A 197 -4.85 11.31 -11.27
N GLY A 198 -4.99 12.27 -10.35
CA GLY A 198 -6.30 12.82 -9.97
C GLY A 198 -7.06 12.01 -8.91
N SER A 199 -6.40 11.02 -8.30
CA SER A 199 -6.83 10.45 -7.02
C SER A 199 -6.33 11.31 -5.85
N ASP A 200 -7.20 11.53 -4.86
CA ASP A 200 -6.90 12.32 -3.65
C ASP A 200 -6.30 11.47 -2.51
N TYR A 201 -6.14 10.16 -2.72
CA TYR A 201 -5.54 9.17 -1.80
C TYR A 201 -4.88 8.08 -2.67
N PRO A 202 -3.71 7.51 -2.31
CA PRO A 202 -3.34 7.09 -0.96
C PRO A 202 -2.11 7.81 -0.35
N VAL A 203 -2.07 7.88 0.99
CA VAL A 203 -0.85 8.20 1.72
C VAL A 203 0.07 6.98 1.67
N THR A 204 1.34 7.22 1.37
CA THR A 204 2.38 6.19 1.35
C THR A 204 3.37 6.42 2.47
N PHE A 205 3.56 5.43 3.33
CA PHE A 205 4.74 5.35 4.19
C PHE A 205 5.70 4.31 3.61
N SER A 206 7.01 4.59 3.57
CA SER A 206 8.03 3.60 3.21
C SER A 206 9.25 3.62 4.13
N LEU A 207 9.79 2.41 4.35
CA LEU A 207 11.01 2.12 5.09
C LEU A 207 11.96 1.37 4.16
N GLU A 208 13.11 1.96 3.88
CA GLU A 208 14.16 1.39 3.03
C GLU A 208 15.54 1.64 3.64
N SER A 209 16.53 0.80 3.30
CA SER A 209 17.92 1.14 3.63
C SER A 209 18.38 2.36 2.82
N TYR A 210 19.25 3.20 3.40
CA TYR A 210 19.77 4.37 2.69
C TYR A 210 20.51 3.98 1.40
N LYS A 211 21.25 2.88 1.44
CA LYS A 211 21.99 2.39 0.26
C LYS A 211 21.06 1.95 -0.86
N ASP A 212 19.99 1.23 -0.54
CA ASP A 212 19.03 0.79 -1.55
C ASP A 212 18.28 2.01 -2.15
N LYS A 213 17.81 2.94 -1.30
CA LYS A 213 17.10 4.18 -1.70
C LYS A 213 17.86 4.99 -2.75
N TYR A 214 19.18 5.11 -2.55
CA TYR A 214 20.05 5.97 -3.37
C TYR A 214 20.99 5.18 -4.29
N GLY A 215 20.81 3.87 -4.42
CA GLY A 215 21.61 3.02 -5.30
C GLY A 215 23.12 3.00 -4.97
N MET A 216 23.47 3.12 -3.69
CA MET A 216 24.85 3.10 -3.22
C MET A 216 25.34 1.66 -3.04
N LYS A 217 26.60 1.39 -3.44
CA LYS A 217 27.23 0.06 -3.33
C LYS A 217 27.98 -0.10 -2.02
#